data_AF-B0RVS5-F1
#
_entry.id   AF-B0RVS5-F1
#
_cell.length_a   1.000
_cell.length_b   1.000
_cell.length_c   1.000
_cell.angle_alpha   90.00
_cell.angle_beta   90.00
_cell.angle_gamma   90.00
#
_symmetry.space_group_name_H-M   'P 1'
#
loop_
_entity.id
_entity.type
_entity.pdbx_description
1 polymer ?
#
loop_
_entity_poly.entity_id
_entity_poly.type
_entity_poly.pdbx_seq_one_letter_code
_entity_poly.pdbx_strand_id
1 'polypeptide(L)'
;MRAVRINAPLLSLVTIALLSSCGGDGPATQAVSAVSSTLTDPASGADCNGKDLRLTRDDTEWLIHGACASITITASRGALNVDKARAIRLEGSNFTVLNKQLGELSVTGQNNTLNLTNVDSVDIQGNQNLVLAREVKQVRFSGNDNTVNPSSKPALDDRGRGNKVM
;
A
#
# COMPACT_ATOMS: atom_id res chain seq x y z
N MET A 1 18.53 -30.56 -46.20
CA MET A 1 17.21 -30.25 -46.78
C MET A 1 17.02 -28.74 -46.74
N ARG A 2 16.55 -28.17 -47.86
CA ARG A 2 16.08 -26.80 -48.13
C ARG A 2 17.02 -25.60 -47.89
N ALA A 3 17.34 -24.99 -49.02
CA ALA A 3 17.93 -23.67 -49.22
C ALA A 3 16.86 -22.57 -49.25
N VAL A 4 17.32 -21.37 -49.63
CA VAL A 4 16.61 -20.20 -50.20
C VAL A 4 16.44 -19.07 -49.16
N ARG A 5 17.29 -18.02 -49.16
CA ARG A 5 17.32 -16.81 -50.05
C ARG A 5 16.11 -15.88 -49.73
N ILE A 6 16.13 -14.55 -49.73
CA ILE A 6 16.79 -13.56 -50.61
C ILE A 6 16.37 -12.13 -50.14
N ASN A 7 17.21 -11.13 -50.45
CA ASN A 7 16.93 -9.72 -50.78
C ASN A 7 16.46 -8.65 -49.76
N ALA A 8 17.38 -7.69 -49.55
CA ALA A 8 17.12 -6.25 -49.41
C ALA A 8 16.71 -5.61 -50.77
N PRO A 9 16.61 -4.28 -50.94
CA PRO A 9 16.04 -3.17 -50.14
C PRO A 9 14.95 -2.42 -50.95
N LEU A 10 14.22 -1.45 -50.36
CA LEU A 10 13.53 -0.43 -51.16
C LEU A 10 13.38 0.89 -50.37
N LEU A 11 14.03 1.93 -50.90
CA LEU A 11 13.73 3.34 -50.62
C LEU A 11 12.30 3.65 -51.10
N SER A 12 11.59 4.49 -50.36
CA SER A 12 10.54 5.36 -50.93
C SER A 12 10.44 6.65 -50.12
N LEU A 13 10.84 7.75 -50.76
CA LEU A 13 10.47 9.12 -50.40
C LEU A 13 8.96 9.29 -50.56
N VAL A 14 8.28 9.90 -49.60
CA VAL A 14 7.01 10.63 -49.84
C VAL A 14 7.01 11.94 -49.04
N THR A 15 6.53 12.96 -49.73
CA THR A 15 6.63 14.39 -49.47
C THR A 15 5.32 14.93 -48.85
N ILE A 16 5.45 15.77 -47.81
CA ILE A 16 4.64 16.92 -47.36
C ILE A 16 3.09 16.82 -47.36
N ALA A 17 2.49 17.08 -46.18
CA ALA A 17 1.22 17.81 -46.07
C ALA A 17 1.28 18.79 -44.88
N LEU A 18 1.23 20.09 -45.18
CA LEU A 18 1.00 21.18 -44.24
C LEU A 18 -0.51 21.29 -43.98
N LEU A 19 -0.91 21.13 -42.71
CA LEU A 19 -2.24 21.51 -42.24
C LEU A 19 -2.07 22.47 -41.06
N SER A 20 -2.40 23.73 -41.31
CA SER A 20 -2.69 24.76 -40.33
C SER A 20 -4.04 24.47 -39.66
N SER A 21 -4.03 24.27 -38.35
CA SER A 21 -5.24 24.37 -37.51
C SER A 21 -4.87 24.82 -36.09
N CYS A 22 -5.71 25.71 -35.57
CA CYS A 22 -5.57 26.48 -34.35
C CYS A 22 -5.58 25.65 -33.05
N GLY A 23 -4.86 26.17 -32.06
CA GLY A 23 -5.37 26.31 -30.69
C GLY A 23 -5.28 25.08 -29.80
N GLY A 24 -4.36 25.12 -28.84
CA GLY A 24 -4.38 24.24 -27.69
C GLY A 24 -3.04 24.12 -27.00
N ASP A 25 -2.62 25.16 -26.28
CA ASP A 25 -1.70 25.03 -25.14
C ASP A 25 -2.38 24.15 -24.09
N GLY A 26 -2.31 22.84 -24.28
CA GLY A 26 -2.52 21.88 -23.22
C GLY A 26 -1.19 21.73 -22.50
N PRO A 27 -1.06 22.05 -21.20
CA PRO A 27 0.07 21.57 -20.46
C PRO A 27 0.00 20.05 -20.51
N ALA A 28 0.91 19.44 -21.28
CA ALA A 28 1.26 18.04 -21.13
C ALA A 28 1.58 17.89 -19.65
N THR A 29 0.59 17.37 -18.91
CA THR A 29 0.75 17.01 -17.51
C THR A 29 1.75 15.87 -17.58
N GLN A 30 3.03 16.22 -17.45
CA GLN A 30 4.10 15.26 -17.34
C GLN A 30 3.70 14.42 -16.14
N ALA A 31 3.23 13.21 -16.40
CA ALA A 31 3.12 12.19 -15.39
C ALA A 31 4.54 12.02 -14.89
N VAL A 32 4.84 12.70 -13.78
CA VAL A 32 6.08 12.50 -13.05
C VAL A 32 6.00 11.02 -12.65
N SER A 33 6.68 10.17 -13.40
CA SER A 33 6.98 8.82 -12.94
C SER A 33 7.81 9.02 -11.68
N ALA A 34 7.12 9.10 -10.54
CA ALA A 34 7.76 9.09 -9.25
C ALA A 34 8.54 7.78 -9.22
N VAL A 35 9.87 7.89 -9.31
CA VAL A 35 10.75 6.79 -8.96
C VAL A 35 10.57 6.63 -7.46
N SER A 36 9.52 5.90 -7.06
CA SER A 36 9.30 5.50 -5.69
C SER A 36 10.42 4.52 -5.34
N SER A 37 11.52 5.05 -4.83
CA SER A 37 12.56 4.22 -4.24
C SER A 37 11.92 3.48 -3.07
N THR A 38 11.98 2.15 -3.07
CA THR A 38 11.46 1.31 -1.99
C THR A 38 12.61 0.98 -1.03
N LEU A 39 12.43 1.20 0.26
CA LEU A 39 13.28 0.68 1.31
C LEU A 39 12.84 -0.76 1.60
N THR A 40 13.71 -1.74 1.36
CA THR A 40 13.41 -3.15 1.66
C THR A 40 14.20 -3.59 2.88
N ASP A 41 13.48 -4.05 3.91
CA ASP A 41 14.03 -4.55 5.18
C ASP A 41 15.18 -3.71 5.75
N PRO A 42 15.04 -2.37 5.84
CA PRO A 42 16.12 -1.52 6.31
C PRO A 42 16.48 -1.84 7.77
N ALA A 43 17.62 -1.32 8.21
CA ALA A 43 17.95 -1.31 9.62
C ALA A 43 16.93 -0.48 10.41
N SER A 44 16.70 -0.87 11.67
CA SER A 44 15.90 -0.08 12.60
C SER A 44 16.53 1.31 12.81
N GLY A 45 15.70 2.35 12.93
CA GLY A 45 16.10 3.76 12.93
C GLY A 45 16.21 4.39 11.54
N ALA A 46 15.88 3.67 10.46
CA ALA A 46 15.84 4.25 9.13
C ALA A 46 14.72 5.30 8.99
N ASP A 47 14.94 6.30 8.14
CA ASP A 47 13.95 7.31 7.80
C ASP A 47 13.26 6.98 6.46
N CYS A 48 11.94 6.96 6.48
CA CYS A 48 11.14 6.66 5.30
C CYS A 48 11.15 7.80 4.27
N ASN A 49 11.17 9.07 4.68
CA ASN A 49 11.23 10.23 3.77
C ASN A 49 10.25 10.18 2.58
N GLY A 50 9.03 9.70 2.80
CA GLY A 50 8.00 9.57 1.76
C GLY A 50 8.22 8.41 0.79
N LYS A 51 9.20 7.54 1.03
CA LYS A 51 9.47 6.33 0.25
C LYS A 51 8.48 5.22 0.61
N ASP A 52 8.42 4.21 -0.26
CA ASP A 52 7.74 2.97 0.05
C ASP A 52 8.62 2.10 0.95
N LEU A 53 8.01 1.36 1.86
CA LEU A 53 8.69 0.44 2.77
C LEU A 53 8.17 -0.98 2.53
N ARG A 54 9.09 -1.93 2.37
CA ARG A 54 8.78 -3.35 2.23
C ARG A 54 9.48 -4.15 3.32
N LEU A 55 8.71 -4.83 4.16
CA LEU A 55 9.19 -5.65 5.27
C LEU A 55 8.85 -7.11 5.00
N THR A 56 9.85 -7.97 4.93
CA THR A 56 9.68 -9.38 4.53
C THR A 56 10.26 -10.39 5.50
N ARG A 57 11.06 -9.93 6.47
CA ARG A 57 11.70 -10.82 7.44
C ARG A 57 10.80 -11.10 8.63
N ASP A 58 10.51 -12.38 8.86
CA ASP A 58 9.85 -12.83 10.08
C ASP A 58 10.70 -12.52 11.33
N ASP A 59 10.07 -12.59 12.51
CA ASP A 59 10.75 -12.56 13.81
C ASP A 59 11.64 -11.31 13.98
N THR A 60 11.22 -10.19 13.38
CA THR A 60 12.00 -8.94 13.31
C THR A 60 11.16 -7.76 13.79
N GLU A 61 11.83 -6.82 14.47
CA GLU A 61 11.23 -5.55 14.90
C GLU A 61 11.87 -4.37 14.15
N TRP A 62 11.03 -3.43 13.71
CA TRP A 62 11.46 -2.22 13.03
C TRP A 62 10.93 -0.97 13.73
N LEU A 63 11.83 -0.03 13.99
CA LEU A 63 11.50 1.37 14.26
C LEU A 63 11.82 2.18 13.00
N ILE A 64 10.83 2.84 12.42
CA ILE A 64 10.97 3.64 11.20
C ILE A 64 10.52 5.07 11.49
N HIS A 65 11.37 6.03 11.17
CA HIS A 65 11.09 7.43 11.38
C HIS A 65 10.42 8.06 10.15
N GLY A 66 9.69 9.16 10.40
CA GLY A 66 9.12 9.97 9.34
C GLY A 66 7.86 9.37 8.72
N ALA A 67 7.42 9.99 7.63
CA ALA A 67 6.23 9.56 6.91
C ALA A 67 6.61 8.61 5.77
N CYS A 68 6.01 7.43 5.73
CA CYS A 68 6.09 6.54 4.57
C CYS A 68 4.99 6.84 3.55
N ALA A 69 5.28 6.61 2.27
CA ALA A 69 4.27 6.63 1.23
C ALA A 69 3.31 5.44 1.39
N SER A 70 3.81 4.23 1.17
CA SER A 70 3.11 2.98 1.43
C SER A 70 4.01 2.01 2.18
N ILE A 71 3.41 1.12 2.98
CA ILE A 71 4.13 0.08 3.68
C ILE A 71 3.50 -1.25 3.31
N THR A 72 4.32 -2.19 2.83
CA THR A 72 3.92 -3.58 2.58
C THR A 72 4.68 -4.48 3.53
N ILE A 73 3.95 -5.24 4.34
CA ILE A 73 4.49 -6.16 5.32
C ILE A 73 4.06 -7.56 4.90
N THR A 74 5.00 -8.41 4.50
CA THR A 74 4.74 -9.83 4.19
C THR A 74 5.38 -10.76 5.25
N ALA A 75 5.70 -10.20 6.41
CA ALA A 75 6.38 -10.85 7.52
C ALA A 75 5.39 -11.26 8.62
N SER A 76 5.78 -12.24 9.43
CA SER A 76 5.03 -12.75 10.58
C SER A 76 5.87 -12.68 11.86
N ARG A 77 5.20 -12.70 13.03
CA ARG A 77 5.84 -12.71 14.36
C ARG A 77 6.80 -11.52 14.59
N GLY A 78 6.49 -10.37 14.01
CA GLY A 78 7.33 -9.17 14.09
C GLY A 78 6.58 -7.94 14.62
N ALA A 79 7.27 -6.82 14.64
CA ALA A 79 6.68 -5.54 15.02
C ALA A 79 7.17 -4.38 14.14
N LEU A 80 6.30 -3.40 13.90
CA LEU A 80 6.63 -2.15 13.22
C LEU A 80 6.14 -0.97 14.07
N ASN A 81 7.03 -0.05 14.38
CA ASN A 81 6.70 1.27 14.89
C ASN A 81 7.07 2.32 13.84
N VAL A 82 6.08 3.08 13.37
CA VAL A 82 6.25 4.10 12.33
C VAL A 82 5.34 5.30 12.60
N ASP A 83 5.83 6.51 12.35
CA ASP A 83 5.07 7.72 12.69
C ASP A 83 3.79 7.86 11.84
N LYS A 84 3.94 7.88 10.50
CA LYS A 84 2.85 8.11 9.56
C LYS A 84 3.00 7.26 8.30
N ALA A 85 1.87 6.89 7.70
CA ALA A 85 1.84 6.26 6.39
C ALA A 85 0.55 6.63 5.65
N ARG A 86 0.56 6.68 4.31
CA ARG A 86 -0.72 6.80 3.58
C ARG A 86 -1.45 5.46 3.54
N ALA A 87 -0.73 4.36 3.37
CA ALA A 87 -1.30 3.02 3.35
C ALA A 87 -0.37 2.01 4.02
N ILE A 88 -0.97 1.06 4.74
CA ILE A 88 -0.30 -0.14 5.26
C ILE A 88 -1.07 -1.36 4.74
N ARG A 89 -0.35 -2.26 4.08
CA ARG A 89 -0.83 -3.61 3.75
C ARG A 89 -0.04 -4.62 4.57
N LEU A 90 -0.75 -5.41 5.36
CA LEU A 90 -0.19 -6.48 6.19
C LEU A 90 -0.69 -7.84 5.68
N GLU A 91 0.23 -8.60 5.11
CA GLU A 91 0.07 -9.96 4.60
C GLU A 91 0.88 -10.93 5.48
N GLY A 92 0.42 -11.15 6.71
CA GLY A 92 1.20 -11.87 7.73
C GLY A 92 0.38 -12.22 8.96
N SER A 93 1.00 -12.93 9.91
CA SER A 93 0.33 -13.36 11.14
C SER A 93 1.14 -13.05 12.38
N ASN A 94 0.45 -12.82 13.50
CA ASN A 94 1.08 -12.51 14.79
C ASN A 94 2.02 -11.27 14.71
N PHE A 95 1.64 -10.27 13.93
CA PHE A 95 2.42 -9.05 13.74
C PHE A 95 1.81 -7.88 14.51
N THR A 96 2.66 -7.01 15.06
CA THR A 96 2.23 -5.82 15.78
C THR A 96 2.58 -4.54 15.02
N VAL A 97 1.64 -3.60 14.86
CA VAL A 97 1.88 -2.30 14.21
C VAL A 97 1.51 -1.16 15.14
N LEU A 98 2.41 -0.18 15.29
CA LEU A 98 2.17 1.08 15.98
C LEU A 98 2.26 2.23 14.98
N ASN A 99 1.20 3.05 14.88
CA ASN A 99 1.16 4.18 13.96
C ASN A 99 0.28 5.34 14.46
N LYS A 100 0.68 6.59 14.21
CA LYS A 100 -0.06 7.80 14.67
C LYS A 100 -1.03 8.35 13.63
N GLN A 101 -0.78 8.14 12.34
CA GLN A 101 -1.64 8.64 11.28
C GLN A 101 -1.54 7.73 10.05
N LEU A 102 -2.68 7.14 9.70
CA LEU A 102 -2.83 6.22 8.59
C LEU A 102 -4.01 6.63 7.72
N GLY A 103 -3.85 6.61 6.40
CA GLY A 103 -4.99 6.69 5.49
C GLY A 103 -5.73 5.36 5.46
N GLU A 104 -5.10 4.36 4.86
CA GLU A 104 -5.70 3.05 4.61
C GLU A 104 -4.94 1.92 5.30
N LEU A 105 -5.67 1.05 5.98
CA LEU A 105 -5.19 -0.23 6.47
C LEU A 105 -5.85 -1.37 5.69
N SER A 106 -5.04 -2.30 5.18
CA SER A 106 -5.50 -3.59 4.65
C SER A 106 -4.77 -4.74 5.36
N VAL A 107 -5.52 -5.68 5.93
CA VAL A 107 -4.97 -6.84 6.65
C VAL A 107 -5.48 -8.15 6.04
N THR A 108 -4.53 -8.92 5.53
CA THR A 108 -4.71 -10.29 5.05
C THR A 108 -3.84 -11.21 5.91
N GLY A 109 -4.46 -11.86 6.90
CA GLY A 109 -3.75 -12.75 7.82
C GLY A 109 -4.41 -12.79 9.19
N GLN A 110 -3.74 -13.33 10.20
CA GLN A 110 -4.41 -13.65 11.45
C GLN A 110 -3.62 -13.30 12.70
N ASN A 111 -4.36 -13.04 13.78
CA ASN A 111 -3.80 -12.75 15.09
C ASN A 111 -2.87 -11.52 15.10
N ASN A 112 -3.11 -10.53 14.24
CA ASN A 112 -2.33 -9.29 14.23
C ASN A 112 -2.93 -8.29 15.22
N THR A 113 -2.06 -7.46 15.82
CA THR A 113 -2.46 -6.38 16.72
C THR A 113 -2.00 -5.04 16.16
N LEU A 114 -2.93 -4.12 15.89
CA LEU A 114 -2.61 -2.81 15.33
C LEU A 114 -3.07 -1.72 16.29
N ASN A 115 -2.12 -0.99 16.86
CA ASN A 115 -2.35 0.15 17.72
C ASN A 115 -2.15 1.44 16.92
N LEU A 116 -3.26 2.04 16.52
CA LEU A 116 -3.33 3.15 15.61
C LEU A 116 -3.91 4.36 16.35
N THR A 117 -3.57 5.58 15.94
CA THR A 117 -4.26 6.77 16.50
C THR A 117 -5.41 7.21 15.62
N ASN A 118 -5.12 7.58 14.38
CA ASN A 118 -6.13 8.02 13.40
C ASN A 118 -6.00 7.19 12.13
N VAL A 119 -7.13 6.66 11.65
CA VAL A 119 -7.21 5.84 10.44
C VAL A 119 -8.43 6.27 9.62
N ASP A 120 -8.28 6.45 8.31
CA ASP A 120 -9.46 6.75 7.48
C ASP A 120 -10.25 5.47 7.20
N SER A 121 -9.61 4.43 6.68
CA SER A 121 -10.26 3.17 6.30
C SER A 121 -9.51 1.96 6.84
N VAL A 122 -10.26 0.98 7.36
CA VAL A 122 -9.76 -0.32 7.82
C VAL A 122 -10.47 -1.42 7.03
N ASP A 123 -9.71 -2.22 6.28
CA ASP A 123 -10.19 -3.42 5.58
C ASP A 123 -9.49 -4.67 6.09
N ILE A 124 -10.26 -5.61 6.65
CA ILE A 124 -9.72 -6.83 7.24
C ILE A 124 -10.36 -8.05 6.57
N GLN A 125 -9.53 -8.78 5.83
CA GLN A 125 -9.91 -9.98 5.09
C GLN A 125 -9.54 -11.26 5.84
N GLY A 126 -8.59 -11.19 6.78
CA GLY A 126 -8.20 -12.33 7.60
C GLY A 126 -8.98 -12.43 8.93
N ASN A 127 -8.46 -13.22 9.88
CA ASN A 127 -9.22 -13.62 11.07
C ASN A 127 -8.54 -13.22 12.39
N GLN A 128 -9.33 -13.02 13.45
CA GLN A 128 -8.80 -12.82 14.81
C GLN A 128 -7.81 -11.65 14.93
N ASN A 129 -7.96 -10.61 14.11
CA ASN A 129 -7.14 -9.41 14.20
C ASN A 129 -7.75 -8.41 15.19
N LEU A 130 -6.89 -7.72 15.93
CA LEU A 130 -7.27 -6.64 16.84
C LEU A 130 -6.73 -5.30 16.33
N VAL A 131 -7.63 -4.34 16.11
CA VAL A 131 -7.28 -2.95 15.83
C VAL A 131 -7.74 -2.08 16.98
N LEU A 132 -6.81 -1.38 17.62
CA LEU A 132 -7.09 -0.36 18.63
C LEU A 132 -6.86 1.00 17.96
N ALA A 133 -7.86 1.88 18.01
CA ALA A 133 -7.76 3.20 17.40
C ALA A 133 -8.45 4.26 18.25
N ARG A 134 -8.07 5.54 18.07
CA ARG A 134 -8.91 6.65 18.58
C ARG A 134 -9.98 6.99 17.57
N GLU A 135 -9.57 7.30 16.34
CA GLU A 135 -10.47 7.70 15.26
C GLU A 135 -10.37 6.73 14.08
N VAL A 136 -11.53 6.23 13.65
CA VAL A 136 -11.72 5.43 12.41
C VAL A 136 -12.95 5.96 11.69
N LYS A 137 -12.87 6.19 10.36
CA LYS A 137 -14.03 6.63 9.57
C LYS A 137 -14.82 5.46 8.99
N GLN A 138 -14.15 4.44 8.50
CA GLN A 138 -14.77 3.25 7.90
C GLN A 138 -14.07 1.96 8.30
N VAL A 139 -14.87 0.92 8.53
CA VAL A 139 -14.42 -0.45 8.76
C VAL A 139 -15.13 -1.38 7.76
N ARG A 140 -14.35 -2.24 7.12
CA ARG A 140 -14.83 -3.37 6.33
C ARG A 140 -14.26 -4.67 6.88
N PHE A 141 -15.13 -5.64 7.13
CA PHE A 141 -14.73 -7.01 7.44
C PHE A 141 -15.18 -7.95 6.33
N SER A 142 -14.24 -8.79 5.88
CA SER A 142 -14.55 -9.96 5.02
C SER A 142 -14.11 -11.28 5.64
N GLY A 143 -13.25 -11.25 6.68
CA GLY A 143 -12.89 -12.41 7.49
C GLY A 143 -13.69 -12.49 8.79
N ASN A 144 -13.23 -13.31 9.75
CA ASN A 144 -14.00 -13.66 10.96
C ASN A 144 -13.30 -13.28 12.27
N ASP A 145 -14.10 -13.09 13.31
CA ASP A 145 -13.64 -12.90 14.69
C ASP A 145 -12.65 -11.74 14.88
N ASN A 146 -12.71 -10.72 14.02
CA ASN A 146 -11.89 -9.53 14.12
C ASN A 146 -12.53 -8.51 15.08
N THR A 147 -11.70 -7.73 15.78
CA THR A 147 -12.17 -6.65 16.64
C THR A 147 -11.51 -5.34 16.24
N VAL A 148 -12.31 -4.31 16.00
CA VAL A 148 -11.85 -2.92 15.88
C VAL A 148 -12.45 -2.16 17.06
N ASN A 149 -11.61 -1.55 17.89
CA ASN A 149 -12.02 -0.78 19.07
C ASN A 149 -11.62 0.69 18.88
N PRO A 150 -12.45 1.50 18.20
CA PRO A 150 -12.26 2.92 18.06
C PRO A 150 -12.99 3.70 19.16
N SER A 151 -12.51 4.91 19.50
CA SER A 151 -13.32 5.86 20.28
C SER A 151 -14.39 6.57 19.42
N SER A 152 -14.26 6.50 18.08
CA SER A 152 -15.19 7.05 17.11
C SER A 152 -16.34 6.07 16.76
N LYS A 153 -17.24 6.50 15.86
CA LYS A 153 -18.33 5.66 15.32
C LYS A 153 -18.16 5.48 13.81
N PRO A 154 -17.40 4.46 13.33
CA PRO A 154 -17.15 4.28 11.91
C PRO A 154 -18.39 3.76 11.16
N ALA A 155 -18.44 4.03 9.86
CA ALA A 155 -19.30 3.27 8.96
C ALA A 155 -18.81 1.81 8.90
N LEU A 156 -19.73 0.84 8.94
CA LEU A 156 -19.41 -0.58 9.01
C LEU A 156 -20.02 -1.36 7.83
N ASP A 157 -19.17 -2.10 7.12
CA ASP A 157 -19.53 -3.13 6.13
C ASP A 157 -18.96 -4.48 6.58
N ASP A 158 -19.79 -5.36 7.11
CA ASP A 158 -19.37 -6.68 7.61
C ASP A 158 -19.99 -7.80 6.77
N ARG A 159 -19.14 -8.55 6.06
CA ARG A 159 -19.50 -9.75 5.29
C ARG A 159 -19.05 -11.05 5.95
N GLY A 160 -18.39 -10.97 7.11
CA GLY A 160 -17.87 -12.10 7.85
C GLY A 160 -18.78 -12.55 8.99
N ARG A 161 -18.18 -13.19 10.00
CA ARG A 161 -18.87 -13.64 11.22
C ARG A 161 -18.03 -13.35 12.46
N GLY A 162 -18.70 -13.06 13.58
CA GLY A 162 -18.04 -12.87 14.87
C GLY A 162 -17.21 -11.58 14.99
N ASN A 163 -17.24 -10.70 13.98
CA ASN A 163 -16.52 -9.44 14.02
C ASN A 163 -17.21 -8.45 14.98
N LYS A 164 -16.41 -7.55 15.56
CA LYS A 164 -16.87 -6.57 16.54
C LYS A 164 -16.29 -5.20 16.24
N VAL A 165 -17.15 -4.18 16.29
CA VAL A 165 -16.76 -2.79 16.50
C VAL A 165 -17.29 -2.38 17.87
N MET A 166 -16.42 -1.97 18.79
CA MET A 166 -16.80 -1.67 20.18
C MET A 166 -16.14 -0.41 20.71
#